data_AF-A0A352IZM4-F1
#
_entry.id   AF-A0A352IZM4-F1
#
_cell.length_a   1.000
_cell.length_b   1.000
_cell.length_c   1.000
_cell.angle_alpha   90.00
_cell.angle_beta   90.00
_cell.angle_gamma   90.00
#
_symmetry.space_group_name_H-M   'P 1'
#
loop_
_entity.id
_entity.type
_entity.pdbx_description
1 polymer ?
#
loop_
_entity_poly.entity_id
_entity_poly.type
_entity_poly.pdbx_seq_one_letter_code
_entity_poly.pdbx_strand_id
1 'polypeptide(L)'
;VMDLVGGEMTDVFIDTMIFDMNARSTYPRLSIAGASGGNISEILWTRIYLYQVQIFGVSHGTREEAEQLMAWIRGGQLKPVLHGAFRLSDLHRAEEYFVNRGSNYLGKIVIVPDSQWEEHGQPWSLESA
;
A
#
# COMPACT_ATOMS: atom_id res chain seq x y z
N VAL A 1 -6.17 -6.63 8.79
CA VAL A 1 -5.91 -6.23 7.39
C VAL A 1 -5.68 -4.72 7.36
N MET A 2 -4.89 -4.20 6.42
CA MET A 2 -4.64 -2.76 6.26
C MET A 2 -5.38 -2.21 5.05
N ASP A 3 -6.08 -1.09 5.22
CA ASP A 3 -6.78 -0.32 4.20
C ASP A 3 -6.04 1.02 3.94
N LEU A 4 -5.84 1.34 2.66
CA LEU A 4 -5.26 2.61 2.18
C LEU A 4 -6.20 3.34 1.21
N VAL A 5 -7.34 2.73 0.88
CA VAL A 5 -8.31 3.22 -0.09
C VAL A 5 -9.35 4.06 0.61
N GLY A 6 -9.95 3.58 1.70
CA GLY A 6 -11.08 4.28 2.31
C GLY A 6 -12.30 4.30 1.38
N GLY A 7 -13.17 5.30 1.55
CA GLY A 7 -14.34 5.52 0.70
C GLY A 7 -15.38 4.41 0.79
N GLU A 8 -16.11 4.20 -0.31
CA GLU A 8 -17.15 3.18 -0.45
C GLU A 8 -16.60 1.74 -0.32
N MET A 9 -15.31 1.53 -0.62
CA MET A 9 -14.68 0.21 -0.56
C MET A 9 -14.52 -0.32 0.87
N THR A 10 -14.47 0.56 1.87
CA THR A 10 -14.27 0.15 3.26
C THR A 10 -15.41 -0.74 3.77
N ASP A 11 -16.66 -0.48 3.36
CA ASP A 11 -17.80 -1.29 3.76
C ASP A 11 -17.74 -2.71 3.17
N VAL A 12 -17.43 -2.82 1.87
CA VAL A 12 -17.19 -4.11 1.19
C VAL A 12 -16.04 -4.86 1.85
N PHE A 13 -14.98 -4.15 2.24
CA PHE A 13 -13.84 -4.77 2.90
C PHE A 13 -14.21 -5.35 4.27
N ILE A 14 -15.00 -4.62 5.06
CA ILE A 14 -15.55 -5.13 6.33
C ILE A 14 -16.40 -6.38 6.08
N ASP A 15 -17.23 -6.41 5.04
CA ASP A 15 -18.01 -7.60 4.66
C ASP A 15 -17.12 -8.83 4.41
N THR A 16 -16.03 -8.66 3.66
CA THR A 16 -15.07 -9.75 3.43
C THR A 16 -14.37 -10.23 4.71
N MET A 17 -14.39 -9.43 5.78
CA MET A 17 -13.79 -9.80 7.05
C MET A 17 -14.75 -10.59 7.95
N ILE A 18 -16.07 -10.46 7.74
CA ILE A 18 -17.12 -11.04 8.60
C ILE A 18 -17.88 -12.21 7.96
N PHE A 19 -17.57 -12.60 6.71
CA PHE A 19 -18.36 -13.60 5.97
C PHE A 19 -18.41 -14.99 6.63
N ASP A 20 -17.32 -15.43 7.27
CA ASP A 20 -17.25 -16.70 8.00
C ASP A 20 -16.58 -16.50 9.35
N MET A 21 -17.40 -16.18 10.35
CA MET A 21 -16.93 -15.97 11.72
C MET A 21 -16.68 -17.27 12.47
N ASN A 22 -17.27 -18.39 12.03
CA ASN A 22 -17.10 -19.68 12.68
C ASN A 22 -15.68 -20.24 12.44
N ALA A 23 -15.09 -19.92 11.29
CA ALA A 23 -13.71 -20.29 10.99
C ALA A 23 -12.65 -19.42 11.70
N ARG A 24 -13.03 -18.33 12.37
CA ARG A 24 -12.08 -17.38 12.98
C ARG A 24 -11.81 -17.71 14.44
N SER A 25 -10.53 -17.66 14.83
CA SER A 25 -10.10 -17.71 16.22
C SER A 25 -10.07 -16.34 16.91
N THR A 26 -10.16 -15.25 16.14
CA THR A 26 -10.09 -13.87 16.62
C THR A 26 -11.03 -12.96 15.84
N TYR A 27 -11.47 -11.89 16.51
CA TYR A 27 -12.30 -10.89 15.87
C TYR A 27 -11.56 -10.13 14.75
N PRO A 28 -12.29 -9.63 13.74
CA PRO A 28 -11.68 -8.89 12.66
C PRO A 28 -10.98 -7.61 13.12
N ARG A 29 -9.80 -7.35 12.55
CA ARG A 29 -8.98 -6.16 12.82
C ARG A 29 -8.74 -5.40 11.53
N LEU A 30 -9.29 -4.20 11.43
CA LEU A 30 -9.09 -3.26 10.33
C LEU A 30 -8.14 -2.16 10.78
N SER A 31 -6.99 -2.04 10.11
CA SER A 31 -6.10 -0.89 10.25
C SER A 31 -6.29 0.01 9.04
N ILE A 32 -6.48 1.32 9.23
CA ILE A 32 -6.59 2.29 8.13
C ILE A 32 -5.41 3.26 8.17
N ALA A 33 -4.71 3.37 7.04
CA ALA A 33 -3.51 4.19 6.89
C ALA A 33 -3.56 5.22 5.76
N GLY A 34 -4.70 5.30 5.07
CA GLY A 34 -4.92 6.25 3.99
C GLY A 34 -6.35 6.18 3.49
N ALA A 35 -6.72 7.17 2.67
CA ALA A 35 -8.06 7.32 2.15
C ALA A 35 -8.04 7.83 0.69
N SER A 36 -7.21 7.18 -0.14
CA SER A 36 -6.95 7.59 -1.53
C SER A 36 -8.17 7.47 -2.47
N GLY A 37 -9.14 6.63 -2.11
CA GLY A 37 -10.44 6.46 -2.77
C GLY A 37 -11.57 7.32 -2.18
N GLY A 38 -11.32 8.07 -1.11
CA GLY A 38 -12.30 8.96 -0.48
C GLY A 38 -12.11 9.04 1.04
N ASN A 39 -12.14 10.26 1.59
CA ASN A 39 -11.89 10.51 3.01
C ASN A 39 -13.11 10.26 3.93
N ILE A 40 -14.25 9.87 3.37
CA ILE A 40 -15.46 9.51 4.10
C ILE A 40 -15.86 8.10 3.67
N SER A 41 -16.09 7.23 4.66
CA SER A 41 -16.61 5.88 4.46
C SER A 41 -17.93 5.74 5.22
N GLU A 42 -18.99 5.39 4.51
CA GLU A 42 -20.27 5.04 5.13
C GLU A 42 -20.24 3.56 5.53
N ILE A 43 -20.57 3.25 6.78
CA ILE A 43 -20.52 1.89 7.32
C ILE A 43 -21.75 1.60 8.18
N LEU A 44 -22.18 0.34 8.17
CA LEU A 44 -23.22 -0.13 9.07
C LEU A 44 -22.64 -0.44 10.46
N TRP A 45 -23.03 0.33 11.48
CA TRP A 45 -22.60 0.08 12.87
C TRP A 45 -22.97 -1.32 13.37
N THR A 46 -24.07 -1.89 12.85
CA THR A 46 -24.48 -3.27 13.13
C THR A 46 -23.39 -4.28 12.78
N ARG A 47 -22.66 -4.07 11.67
CA ARG A 47 -21.52 -4.92 11.31
C ARG A 47 -20.39 -4.80 12.32
N ILE A 48 -20.15 -3.60 12.83
CA ILE A 48 -19.07 -3.35 13.78
C ILE A 48 -19.35 -4.05 15.11
N TYR A 49 -20.51 -3.80 15.74
CA TYR A 49 -20.74 -4.30 17.09
C TYR A 49 -21.19 -5.77 17.15
N LEU A 50 -21.93 -6.27 16.15
CA LEU A 50 -22.36 -7.69 16.13
C LEU A 50 -21.19 -8.63 15.84
N TYR A 51 -20.23 -8.20 15.02
CA TYR A 51 -19.06 -9.00 14.66
C TYR A 51 -17.77 -8.57 15.38
N GLN A 52 -17.89 -7.62 16.31
CA GLN A 52 -16.80 -7.05 17.11
C GLN A 52 -15.59 -6.61 16.28
N VAL A 53 -15.84 -5.97 15.14
CA VAL A 53 -14.78 -5.45 14.26
C VAL A 53 -14.00 -4.36 14.99
N GLN A 54 -12.69 -4.52 15.07
CA GLN A 54 -11.78 -3.55 15.68
C GLN A 54 -11.19 -2.64 14.60
N ILE A 55 -11.30 -1.32 14.78
CA ILE A 55 -10.79 -0.32 13.82
C ILE A 55 -9.62 0.44 14.47
N PHE A 56 -8.49 0.49 13.77
CA PHE A 56 -7.26 1.15 14.23
C PHE A 56 -6.79 2.18 13.19
N GLY A 57 -6.60 3.43 13.60
CA GLY A 57 -5.90 4.41 12.79
C GLY A 57 -4.38 4.19 12.86
N VAL A 58 -3.71 4.21 11.71
CA VAL A 58 -2.26 4.05 11.59
C VAL A 58 -1.75 5.18 10.69
N SER A 59 -0.73 5.93 11.10
CA SER A 59 -0.22 7.04 10.29
C SER A 59 1.28 6.95 10.05
N HIS A 60 2.04 6.56 11.06
CA HIS A 60 3.48 6.39 10.98
C HIS A 60 3.89 5.18 11.81
N GLY A 61 5.07 4.64 11.51
CA GLY A 61 5.69 3.61 12.32
C GLY A 61 6.67 4.20 13.34
N THR A 62 7.00 3.42 14.37
CA THR A 62 8.04 3.77 15.35
C THR A 62 9.44 3.51 14.79
N ARG A 63 10.47 3.96 15.51
CA ARG A 63 11.86 3.66 15.16
C ARG A 63 12.12 2.15 15.18
N GLU A 64 11.60 1.46 16.18
CA GLU A 64 11.74 0.03 16.38
C GLU A 64 11.08 -0.74 15.23
N GLU A 65 9.91 -0.30 14.79
CA GLU A 65 9.22 -0.88 13.61
C GLU A 65 10.03 -0.66 12.32
N ALA A 66 10.65 0.50 12.15
CA ALA A 66 11.53 0.77 11.02
C ALA A 66 12.80 -0.10 11.03
N GLU A 67 13.40 -0.30 12.21
CA GLU A 67 14.57 -1.19 12.37
C GLU A 67 14.21 -2.65 12.05
N GLN A 68 13.04 -3.11 12.51
CA GLN A 68 12.52 -4.43 12.18
C GLN A 68 12.29 -4.59 10.67
N LEU A 69 11.67 -3.60 10.02
CA LEU A 69 11.48 -3.57 8.58
C LEU A 69 12.81 -3.69 7.84
N MET A 70 13.83 -2.92 8.26
CA MET A 70 15.16 -2.99 7.66
C MET A 70 15.82 -4.36 7.86
N ALA A 71 15.62 -5.01 9.00
CA ALA A 71 16.11 -6.36 9.24
C ALA A 71 15.47 -7.37 8.26
N TRP A 72 14.16 -7.30 8.03
CA TRP A 72 13.48 -8.17 7.06
C TRP A 72 13.93 -7.94 5.63
N ILE A 73 14.17 -6.70 5.23
CA ILE A 73 14.70 -6.36 3.90
C ILE A 73 16.11 -6.94 3.72
N ARG A 74 17.01 -6.70 4.69
CA ARG A 74 18.38 -7.22 4.64
C ARG A 74 18.45 -8.75 4.71
N GLY A 75 17.52 -9.37 5.44
CA GLY A 75 17.38 -10.82 5.52
C GLY A 75 16.70 -11.47 4.31
N GLY A 76 16.24 -10.68 3.33
CA GLY A 76 15.55 -11.17 2.14
C GLY A 76 14.14 -11.72 2.40
N GLN A 77 13.60 -11.51 3.60
CA GLN A 77 12.25 -11.92 4.00
C GLN A 77 11.19 -10.99 3.40
N LEU A 78 11.57 -9.74 3.14
CA LEU A 78 10.74 -8.76 2.44
C LEU A 78 11.46 -8.30 1.17
N LYS A 79 10.85 -8.55 0.01
CA LYS A 79 11.36 -8.10 -1.29
C LYS A 79 10.50 -6.96 -1.82
N PRO A 80 11.11 -5.88 -2.36
CA PRO A 80 10.34 -4.79 -2.94
C PRO A 80 9.63 -5.25 -4.22
N VAL A 81 8.42 -4.73 -4.44
CA VAL A 81 7.72 -4.84 -5.73
C VAL A 81 7.97 -3.53 -6.46
N LEU A 82 8.96 -3.53 -7.34
CA LEU A 82 9.32 -2.38 -8.15
C LEU A 82 8.65 -2.52 -9.52
N HIS A 83 7.87 -1.51 -9.89
CA HIS A 83 7.28 -1.40 -11.21
C HIS A 83 8.28 -0.88 -12.23
N GLY A 84 9.02 0.17 -11.87
CA GLY A 84 10.07 0.72 -12.73
C GLY A 84 10.82 1.89 -12.11
N ALA A 85 11.80 2.39 -12.85
CA ALA A 85 12.64 3.52 -12.47
C ALA A 85 12.65 4.63 -13.53
N PHE A 86 12.76 5.88 -13.07
CA PHE A 86 12.96 7.06 -13.90
C PHE A 86 14.20 7.82 -13.43
N ARG A 87 14.85 8.54 -14.35
CA ARG A 87 15.93 9.46 -13.98
C ARG A 87 15.37 10.65 -13.21
N LEU A 88 16.18 11.23 -12.33
CA LEU A 88 15.83 12.45 -11.62
C LEU A 88 15.60 13.63 -12.59
N SER A 89 16.38 13.71 -13.66
CA SER A 89 16.15 14.67 -14.75
C SER A 89 14.79 14.51 -15.44
N ASP A 90 14.18 13.32 -15.38
CA ASP A 90 12.89 12.99 -15.98
C ASP A 90 11.72 13.03 -14.97
N LEU A 91 11.87 13.71 -13.83
CA LEU A 91 10.88 13.71 -12.74
C LEU A 91 9.46 14.09 -13.21
N HIS A 92 9.32 15.07 -14.10
CA HIS A 92 8.02 15.48 -14.64
C HIS A 92 7.32 14.33 -15.39
N ARG A 93 8.08 13.57 -16.19
CA ARG A 93 7.56 12.39 -16.90
C ARG A 93 7.14 11.31 -15.91
N ALA A 94 7.89 11.13 -14.81
CA ALA A 94 7.55 10.18 -13.77
C ALA A 94 6.25 10.55 -13.04
N GLU A 95 6.02 11.85 -12.77
CA GLU A 95 4.77 12.35 -12.16
C GLU A 95 3.57 12.17 -13.09
N GLU A 96 3.71 12.54 -14.37
CA GLU A 96 2.67 12.31 -15.38
C GLU A 96 2.30 10.83 -15.48
N TYR A 97 3.31 9.96 -15.48
CA TYR A 97 3.13 8.51 -15.47
C TYR A 97 2.40 8.02 -14.21
N PHE A 98 2.81 8.52 -13.04
CA PHE A 98 2.22 8.14 -11.74
C PHE A 98 0.74 8.55 -11.61
N VAL A 99 0.38 9.74 -12.11
CA VAL A 99 -1.01 10.24 -12.02
C VAL A 99 -1.93 9.56 -13.04
N ASN A 100 -1.39 9.08 -14.16
CA ASN A 100 -2.18 8.39 -15.17
C ASN A 100 -2.64 6.99 -14.68
N ARG A 101 -3.80 6.96 -14.01
CA ARG A 101 -4.42 5.77 -13.41
C ARG A 101 -4.78 4.66 -14.43
N GLY A 102 -4.72 4.93 -15.73
CA GLY A 102 -4.93 3.94 -16.79
C GLY A 102 -3.75 2.99 -17.02
N SER A 103 -2.60 3.25 -16.39
CA SER A 103 -1.32 2.57 -16.64
C SER A 103 -1.21 1.15 -16.06
N ASN A 104 -2.18 0.68 -15.26
CA ASN A 104 -2.19 -0.64 -14.62
C ASN A 104 -0.84 -1.05 -13.97
N TYR A 105 -0.09 -0.11 -13.41
CA TYR A 105 1.18 -0.43 -12.79
C TYR A 105 1.00 -1.04 -11.40
N LEU A 106 1.72 -2.13 -11.13
CA LEU A 106 1.73 -2.79 -9.82
C LEU A 106 3.10 -2.60 -9.17
N GLY A 107 3.13 -1.93 -8.03
CA GLY A 107 4.36 -1.72 -7.24
C GLY A 107 4.76 -0.27 -7.10
N LYS A 108 6.04 -0.05 -6.82
CA LYS A 108 6.63 1.29 -6.63
C LYS A 108 7.32 1.77 -7.90
N ILE A 109 7.34 3.09 -8.06
CA ILE A 109 8.20 3.77 -9.02
C ILE A 109 9.32 4.43 -8.23
N VAL A 110 10.56 4.30 -8.69
CA VAL A 110 11.72 4.90 -8.04
C VAL A 110 12.35 5.96 -8.94
N ILE A 111 12.73 7.08 -8.33
CA ILE A 111 13.51 8.12 -8.99
C ILE A 111 14.97 7.89 -8.65
N VAL A 112 15.80 7.76 -9.68
CA VAL A 112 17.24 7.49 -9.53
C VAL A 112 18.02 8.72 -9.98
N PRO A 113 18.95 9.25 -9.17
CA PRO A 113 19.85 10.31 -9.60
C PRO A 113 20.57 9.94 -10.90
N ASP A 114 20.68 10.87 -11.86
CA ASP A 114 21.29 10.61 -13.17
C ASP A 114 22.69 10.00 -13.09
N SER A 115 23.49 10.40 -12.09
CA SER A 115 24.83 9.87 -11.83
C SER A 115 24.85 8.40 -11.41
N GLN A 116 23.73 7.85 -10.94
CA GLN A 116 23.56 6.46 -10.52
C GLN A 116 22.68 5.65 -11.49
N TRP A 117 22.26 6.26 -12.60
CA TRP A 117 21.28 5.67 -13.50
C TRP A 117 21.74 4.32 -14.06
N GLU A 118 22.95 4.26 -14.60
CA GLU A 118 23.46 3.04 -15.25
C GLU A 118 23.49 1.84 -14.28
N GLU A 119 23.83 2.06 -13.01
CA GLU A 119 23.95 0.99 -12.02
C GLU A 119 22.61 0.61 -11.37
N HIS A 120 21.77 1.59 -11.02
CA HIS A 120 20.60 1.36 -10.16
C HIS A 120 19.26 1.55 -10.87
N GLY A 121 19.21 2.32 -11.95
CA GLY A 121 17.97 2.70 -12.63
C GLY A 121 17.73 1.94 -13.94
N GLN A 122 18.75 1.85 -14.80
CA GLN A 122 18.65 1.25 -16.12
C GLN A 122 18.05 -0.18 -16.14
N PRO A 123 18.39 -1.09 -15.20
CA PRO A 123 17.79 -2.43 -15.16
C PRO A 123 16.27 -2.43 -14.96
N TRP A 124 15.71 -1.32 -14.47
CA TRP A 124 14.30 -1.14 -14.15
C TRP A 124 13.63 -0.08 -15.02
N SER A 125 14.28 0.36 -16.10
CA SER A 125 13.71 1.33 -17.04
C SER A 125 12.45 0.76 -17.70
N LEU A 126 11.38 1.54 -17.70
CA LEU A 126 10.10 1.18 -18.34
C LEU A 126 10.15 1.27 -19.87
N GLU A 127 11.25 1.73 -20.46
CA GLU A 127 11.46 1.74 -21.92
C GLU A 127 11.70 0.32 -22.49
N SER A 128 11.84 -0.68 -21.62
CA SER A 128 12.07 -2.08 -21.96
C SER A 128 10.83 -2.98 -21.87
N ALA A 129 9.63 -2.41 -21.61
CA ALA A 129 8.39 -3.17 -21.41
C ALA A 129 7.50 -3.21 -22.66
#